data_AF-A0A1G8W2C4-F1
#
_entry.id   AF-A0A1G8W2C4-F1
#
_cell.length_a   1.000
_cell.length_b   1.000
_cell.length_c   1.000
_cell.angle_alpha   90.00
_cell.angle_beta   90.00
_cell.angle_gamma   90.00
#
_symmetry.space_group_name_H-M   'P 1'
#
loop_
_entity.id
_entity.type
_entity.pdbx_description
1 polymer ?
#
loop_
_entity_poly.entity_id
_entity_poly.type
_entity_poly.pdbx_seq_one_letter_code
_entity_poly.pdbx_strand_id
1 'polypeptide(L)'
;MADPREGVTTDGLIVTGARRDRVPSAFEPVLAYVLGRVPPEVAVHVYGSVANGTATVPTSDVDLLTIGLPAADAAGLGAEASAAFAEVCRGVEIAAASSDDYLGEGDEAYGNRVFLRHYCAHLAGPDPGAGLPGFPADARAARGFNGDIERSLRRWRAALGRDDPSDLSRRIARKSLLALAGLVSVHDGTWTTDRSAAARWSEIEPALAPQLARLRTLCGSGGGSADETEALLASGGVIESIATRFAAEIGLWQA
;
A
#
# COMPACT_ATOMS: atom_id res chain seq x y z
N MET A 1 2.29 7.48 5.45
CA MET A 1 1.90 8.35 6.58
C MET A 1 0.46 8.06 6.92
N ALA A 2 0.06 8.27 8.18
CA ALA A 2 -1.34 8.16 8.59
C ALA A 2 -2.18 9.18 7.81
N ASP A 3 -3.31 8.75 7.28
CA ASP A 3 -4.33 9.65 6.79
C ASP A 3 -5.27 10.02 7.96
N PRO A 4 -5.30 11.28 8.41
CA PRO A 4 -6.10 11.68 9.57
C PRO A 4 -7.62 11.58 9.33
N ARG A 5 -8.05 11.28 8.10
CA ARG A 5 -9.46 11.14 7.71
C ARG A 5 -9.82 9.70 7.35
N GLU A 6 -8.88 8.78 7.48
CA GLU A 6 -9.13 7.37 7.32
C GLU A 6 -9.99 6.84 8.48
N GLY A 7 -11.00 6.04 8.15
CA GLY A 7 -11.88 5.46 9.14
C GLY A 7 -13.14 4.86 8.52
N VAL A 8 -14.20 4.82 9.34
CA VAL A 8 -15.49 4.22 8.99
C VAL A 8 -16.60 5.27 9.14
N THR A 9 -17.45 5.35 8.13
CA THR A 9 -18.68 6.17 8.16
C THR A 9 -19.75 5.55 9.07
N THR A 10 -20.82 6.30 9.36
CA THR A 10 -21.97 5.77 10.12
C THR A 10 -22.63 4.56 9.46
N ASP A 11 -22.51 4.43 8.14
CA ASP A 11 -23.09 3.33 7.35
C ASP A 11 -22.11 2.15 7.16
N GLY A 12 -20.98 2.14 7.89
CA GLY A 12 -20.01 1.05 7.83
C GLY A 12 -19.08 1.08 6.60
N LEU A 13 -19.07 2.17 5.83
CA LEU A 13 -18.23 2.32 4.65
C LEU A 13 -16.87 2.91 5.00
N ILE A 14 -15.84 2.49 4.26
CA ILE A 14 -14.51 3.10 4.28
C ILE A 14 -14.62 4.57 3.88
N VAL A 15 -13.90 5.44 4.59
CA VAL A 15 -13.69 6.84 4.23
C VAL A 15 -12.21 7.19 4.41
N THR A 16 -11.70 8.09 3.56
CA THR A 16 -10.32 8.58 3.64
C THR A 16 -10.20 10.08 3.31
N GLY A 17 -8.97 10.55 3.36
CA GLY A 17 -8.50 11.85 2.96
C GLY A 17 -8.28 12.04 1.45
N ALA A 18 -8.17 10.98 0.65
CA ALA A 18 -7.69 11.06 -0.73
C ALA A 18 -8.67 11.81 -1.65
N ARG A 19 -8.30 13.04 -2.07
CA ARG A 19 -9.10 13.86 -2.99
C ARG A 19 -8.24 14.82 -3.80
N ARG A 20 -8.65 15.11 -5.04
CA ARG A 20 -7.92 16.01 -5.95
C ARG A 20 -7.74 17.42 -5.39
N ASP A 21 -8.74 17.93 -4.69
CA ASP A 21 -8.75 19.28 -4.09
C ASP A 21 -7.88 19.40 -2.82
N ARG A 22 -7.35 18.28 -2.32
CA ARG A 22 -6.42 18.25 -1.17
C ARG A 22 -4.96 18.12 -1.58
N VAL A 23 -4.68 17.88 -2.86
CA VAL A 23 -3.32 17.84 -3.39
C VAL A 23 -2.65 19.19 -3.14
N PRO A 24 -1.53 19.26 -2.39
CA PRO A 24 -0.87 20.52 -2.13
C PRO A 24 -0.28 21.10 -3.41
N SER A 25 -0.45 22.42 -3.61
CA SER A 25 -0.02 23.11 -4.84
C SER A 25 1.48 22.97 -5.14
N ALA A 26 2.30 22.71 -4.12
CA ALA A 26 3.74 22.47 -4.27
C ALA A 26 4.07 21.24 -5.13
N PHE A 27 3.17 20.24 -5.19
CA PHE A 27 3.37 19.01 -5.97
C PHE A 27 2.78 19.09 -7.38
N GLU A 28 1.99 20.12 -7.70
CA GLU A 28 1.38 20.30 -9.03
C GLU A 28 2.39 20.30 -10.19
N PRO A 29 3.60 20.91 -10.07
CA PRO A 29 4.60 20.80 -11.13
C PRO A 29 5.04 19.37 -11.43
N VAL A 30 5.14 18.51 -10.40
CA VAL A 30 5.49 17.10 -10.54
C VAL A 30 4.37 16.36 -11.29
N LEU A 31 3.11 16.61 -10.88
CA LEU A 31 1.94 16.01 -11.53
C LEU A 31 1.84 16.44 -13.00
N ALA A 32 1.98 17.73 -13.28
CA ALA A 32 1.94 18.26 -14.64
C ALA A 32 3.05 17.69 -15.52
N TYR A 33 4.24 17.46 -14.96
CA TYR A 33 5.36 16.83 -15.68
C TYR A 33 5.02 15.41 -16.14
N VAL A 34 4.43 14.61 -15.25
CA VAL A 34 4.01 13.23 -15.56
C VAL A 34 2.85 13.25 -16.55
N LEU A 35 1.81 14.03 -16.29
CA LEU A 35 0.62 14.13 -17.14
C LEU A 35 0.95 14.57 -18.58
N GLY A 36 1.96 15.43 -18.76
CA GLY A 36 2.41 15.86 -20.10
C GLY A 36 3.17 14.80 -20.90
N ARG A 37 3.48 13.64 -20.31
CA ARG A 37 4.27 12.54 -20.92
C ARG A 37 3.52 11.22 -21.01
N VAL A 38 2.33 11.15 -20.43
CA VAL A 38 1.49 9.97 -20.44
C VAL A 38 0.45 10.11 -21.57
N PRO A 39 0.20 9.04 -22.36
CA PRO A 39 -0.84 9.06 -23.40
C PRO A 39 -2.24 9.35 -22.81
N PRO A 40 -3.13 10.05 -23.54
CA PRO A 40 -4.46 10.45 -23.02
C PRO A 40 -5.39 9.28 -22.69
N GLU A 41 -5.16 8.09 -23.24
CA GLU A 41 -5.89 6.86 -22.96
C GLU A 41 -5.51 6.19 -21.63
N VAL A 42 -4.38 6.58 -21.03
CA VAL A 42 -3.92 6.04 -19.76
C VAL A 42 -4.61 6.81 -18.62
N ALA A 43 -5.24 6.06 -17.71
CA ALA A 43 -5.75 6.65 -16.49
C ALA A 43 -4.58 6.99 -15.55
N VAL A 44 -4.59 8.18 -14.96
CA VAL A 44 -3.59 8.59 -13.97
C VAL A 44 -4.29 9.03 -12.70
N HIS A 45 -3.87 8.46 -11.58
CA HIS A 45 -4.34 8.81 -10.25
C HIS A 45 -3.15 9.11 -9.32
N VAL A 46 -3.35 10.01 -8.37
CA VAL A 46 -2.44 10.22 -7.25
C VAL A 46 -2.98 9.54 -6.00
N TYR A 47 -2.11 8.95 -5.19
CA TYR A 47 -2.49 8.37 -3.91
C TYR A 47 -1.49 8.76 -2.80
N GLY A 48 -1.63 8.14 -1.64
CA GLY A 48 -0.70 8.35 -0.53
C GLY A 48 -0.79 9.76 0.06
N SER A 49 0.32 10.24 0.62
CA SER A 49 0.35 11.51 1.36
C SER A 49 0.05 12.74 0.49
N VAL A 50 0.30 12.66 -0.82
CA VAL A 50 -0.03 13.77 -1.73
C VAL A 50 -1.53 13.85 -1.92
N ALA A 51 -2.21 12.73 -2.16
CA ALA A 51 -3.65 12.70 -2.38
C ALA A 51 -4.47 13.10 -1.14
N ASN A 52 -3.99 12.77 0.06
CA ASN A 52 -4.70 13.12 1.31
C ASN A 52 -4.26 14.46 1.93
N GLY A 53 -3.29 15.14 1.31
CA GLY A 53 -2.82 16.47 1.70
C GLY A 53 -1.87 16.51 2.91
N THR A 54 -1.24 15.39 3.29
CA THR A 54 -0.28 15.34 4.40
C THR A 54 1.19 15.33 3.93
N ALA A 55 1.44 15.40 2.62
CA ALA A 55 2.79 15.41 2.09
C ALA A 55 3.56 16.68 2.49
N THR A 56 4.83 16.47 2.84
CA THR A 56 5.79 17.51 3.23
C THR A 56 6.95 17.57 2.24
N VAL A 57 7.29 18.77 1.79
CA VAL A 57 8.46 19.03 0.94
C VAL A 57 9.74 19.08 1.79
N PRO A 58 10.88 18.52 1.34
CA PRO A 58 11.07 17.61 0.20
C PRO A 58 10.99 16.13 0.62
N THR A 59 10.48 15.83 1.82
CA THR A 59 10.69 14.53 2.47
C THR A 59 9.67 13.46 2.10
N SER A 60 8.57 13.83 1.45
CA SER A 60 7.52 12.91 1.02
C SER A 60 7.76 12.44 -0.41
N ASP A 61 7.32 11.21 -0.70
CA ASP A 61 7.25 10.70 -2.06
C ASP A 61 5.96 11.21 -2.74
N VAL A 62 5.98 11.23 -4.07
CA VAL A 62 4.80 11.39 -4.91
C VAL A 62 4.44 10.04 -5.48
N ASP A 63 3.35 9.46 -4.97
CA ASP A 63 2.88 8.14 -5.38
C ASP A 63 1.76 8.27 -6.43
N LEU A 64 1.99 7.70 -7.61
CA LEU A 64 1.08 7.70 -8.74
C LEU A 64 0.71 6.28 -9.15
N LEU A 65 -0.52 6.12 -9.64
CA LEU A 65 -1.01 4.91 -10.25
C LEU A 65 -1.37 5.22 -11.70
N THR A 66 -0.85 4.43 -12.63
CA THR A 66 -1.25 4.45 -14.04
C THR A 66 -1.99 3.17 -14.39
N ILE A 67 -3.06 3.29 -15.17
CA ILE A 67 -3.81 2.13 -15.70
C ILE A 67 -3.70 2.17 -17.23
N GLY A 68 -3.05 1.16 -17.78
CA GLY A 68 -2.80 1.04 -19.22
C GLY A 68 -1.40 1.51 -19.68
N LEU A 69 -0.57 2.04 -18.79
CA LEU A 69 0.84 2.33 -19.08
C LEU A 69 1.70 1.09 -18.79
N PRO A 70 2.59 0.65 -19.71
CA PRO A 70 3.51 -0.44 -19.43
C PRO A 70 4.41 -0.17 -18.22
N ALA A 71 4.69 -1.20 -17.42
CA ALA A 71 5.46 -1.07 -16.18
C ALA A 71 6.87 -0.50 -16.39
N ALA A 72 7.53 -0.84 -17.51
CA ALA A 72 8.85 -0.31 -17.84
C ALA A 72 8.79 1.21 -18.11
N ASP A 73 7.75 1.68 -18.80
CA ASP A 73 7.55 3.10 -19.11
C ASP A 73 7.18 3.89 -17.86
N ALA A 74 6.32 3.33 -17.00
CA ALA A 74 5.98 3.91 -15.70
C ALA A 74 7.23 4.08 -14.82
N ALA A 75 8.07 3.03 -14.73
CA ALA A 75 9.30 3.07 -13.96
C ALA A 75 10.31 4.09 -14.51
N GLY A 76 10.48 4.13 -15.83
CA GLY A 76 11.35 5.12 -16.50
C GLY A 76 10.90 6.56 -16.22
N LEU A 77 9.60 6.84 -16.40
CA LEU A 77 9.03 8.15 -16.15
C LEU A 77 9.13 8.56 -14.66
N GLY A 78 8.92 7.61 -13.75
CA GLY A 78 9.10 7.85 -12.31
C GLY A 78 10.54 8.22 -11.96
N ALA A 79 11.53 7.55 -12.54
CA ALA A 79 12.94 7.86 -12.35
C ALA A 79 13.31 9.25 -12.90
N GLU A 80 12.83 9.59 -14.10
CA GLU A 80 13.03 10.91 -14.70
C GLU A 80 12.39 12.03 -13.86
N ALA A 81 11.14 11.84 -13.40
CA ALA A 81 10.46 12.79 -12.55
C ALA A 81 11.13 12.94 -11.18
N SER A 82 11.59 11.84 -10.58
CA SER A 82 12.37 11.86 -9.32
C SER A 82 13.63 12.72 -9.46
N ALA A 83 14.37 12.56 -10.55
CA ALA A 83 15.56 13.36 -10.81
C ALA A 83 15.24 14.84 -11.06
N ALA A 84 14.17 15.12 -11.82
CA ALA A 84 13.76 16.49 -12.15
C ALA A 84 13.23 17.29 -10.95
N PHE A 85 12.66 16.61 -9.94
CA PHE A 85 11.97 17.23 -8.81
C PHE A 85 12.51 16.83 -7.44
N ALA A 86 13.80 16.49 -7.35
CA ALA A 86 14.46 16.10 -6.10
C ALA A 86 14.40 17.18 -4.98
N GLU A 87 14.23 18.45 -5.36
CA GLU A 87 14.02 19.58 -4.41
C GLU A 87 12.58 19.69 -3.89
N VAL A 88 11.63 18.98 -4.51
CA VAL A 88 10.20 19.03 -4.18
C VAL A 88 9.75 17.78 -3.44
N CYS A 89 10.28 16.62 -3.82
CA CYS A 89 9.91 15.33 -3.26
C CYS A 89 11.13 14.40 -3.16
N ARG A 90 11.05 13.43 -2.24
CA ARG A 90 12.11 12.43 -2.06
C ARG A 90 12.21 11.50 -3.28
N GLY A 91 11.09 11.23 -3.92
CA GLY A 91 10.99 10.43 -5.13
C GLY A 91 9.58 10.49 -5.71
N VAL A 92 9.46 10.00 -6.94
CA VAL A 92 8.21 9.82 -7.66
C VAL A 92 8.10 8.33 -8.00
N GLU A 93 7.15 7.65 -7.36
CA GLU A 93 6.86 6.24 -7.61
C GLU A 93 5.61 6.13 -8.49
N ILE A 94 5.72 5.47 -9.65
CA ILE A 94 4.59 5.26 -10.57
C ILE A 94 4.31 3.76 -10.64
N ALA A 95 3.23 3.33 -9.98
CA ALA A 95 2.71 1.99 -10.09
C ALA A 95 1.96 1.82 -11.42
N ALA A 96 2.21 0.71 -12.12
CA ALA A 96 1.52 0.36 -13.35
C ALA A 96 0.51 -0.77 -13.11
N ALA A 97 -0.71 -0.58 -13.59
CA ALA A 97 -1.78 -1.56 -13.56
C ALA A 97 -2.40 -1.73 -14.95
N SER A 98 -3.02 -2.88 -15.17
CA SER A 98 -3.86 -3.17 -16.33
C SER A 98 -5.33 -2.90 -16.03
N SER A 99 -6.16 -2.75 -17.06
CA SER A 99 -7.62 -2.68 -16.85
C SER A 99 -8.18 -4.01 -16.29
N ASP A 100 -7.56 -5.14 -16.65
CA ASP A 100 -7.99 -6.47 -16.21
C ASP A 100 -7.81 -6.66 -14.70
N ASP A 101 -6.88 -5.95 -14.08
CA ASP A 101 -6.62 -6.00 -12.63
C ASP A 101 -7.83 -5.54 -11.79
N TYR A 102 -8.82 -4.89 -12.41
CA TYR A 102 -10.03 -4.37 -11.76
C TYR A 102 -11.29 -5.16 -12.12
N LEU A 103 -11.20 -6.16 -12.99
CA LEU A 103 -12.35 -6.93 -13.48
C LEU A 103 -12.63 -8.17 -12.62
N GLY A 104 -13.90 -8.56 -12.55
CA GLY A 104 -14.35 -9.79 -11.88
C GLY A 104 -14.52 -9.68 -10.35
N GLU A 105 -14.92 -10.81 -9.75
CA GLU A 105 -15.31 -10.90 -8.33
C GLU A 105 -14.21 -11.35 -7.38
N GLY A 106 -13.01 -11.67 -7.91
CA GLY A 106 -11.87 -12.14 -7.13
C GLY A 106 -11.40 -11.13 -6.08
N ASP A 107 -10.78 -11.62 -5.00
CA ASP A 107 -10.35 -10.77 -3.88
C ASP A 107 -9.33 -9.70 -4.30
N GLU A 108 -8.40 -10.02 -5.21
CA GLU A 108 -7.42 -9.06 -5.73
C GLU A 108 -8.10 -7.90 -6.47
N ALA A 109 -8.98 -8.22 -7.42
CA ALA A 109 -9.74 -7.20 -8.16
C ALA A 109 -10.66 -6.39 -7.24
N TYR A 110 -11.27 -7.04 -6.23
CA TYR A 110 -12.03 -6.34 -5.20
C TYR A 110 -11.15 -5.35 -4.42
N GLY A 111 -9.99 -5.78 -3.94
CA GLY A 111 -9.01 -4.94 -3.25
C GLY A 111 -8.55 -3.75 -4.11
N ASN A 112 -8.26 -3.99 -5.39
CA ASN A 112 -7.88 -2.95 -6.34
C ASN A 112 -9.00 -1.90 -6.52
N ARG A 113 -10.26 -2.32 -6.58
CA ARG A 113 -11.41 -1.39 -6.64
C ARG A 113 -11.60 -0.61 -5.33
N VAL A 114 -11.39 -1.24 -4.17
CA VAL A 114 -11.41 -0.55 -2.87
C VAL A 114 -10.31 0.51 -2.84
N PHE A 115 -9.08 0.15 -3.22
CA PHE A 115 -7.95 1.07 -3.30
C PHE A 115 -8.23 2.25 -4.23
N LEU A 116 -8.66 1.96 -5.47
CA LEU A 116 -8.97 2.99 -6.46
C LEU A 116 -10.08 3.93 -5.99
N ARG A 117 -11.14 3.40 -5.37
CA ARG A 117 -12.27 4.21 -4.91
C ARG A 117 -11.90 5.12 -3.74
N HIS A 118 -11.13 4.59 -2.79
CA HIS A 118 -10.97 5.24 -1.49
C HIS A 118 -9.61 5.86 -1.28
N TYR A 119 -8.56 5.46 -1.98
CA TYR A 119 -7.19 5.92 -1.72
C TYR A 119 -6.59 6.72 -2.87
N CYS A 120 -7.25 6.73 -4.02
CA CYS A 120 -6.78 7.41 -5.22
C CYS A 120 -7.64 8.64 -5.54
N ALA A 121 -6.98 9.71 -5.95
CA ALA A 121 -7.62 10.85 -6.59
C ALA A 121 -7.29 10.85 -8.09
N HIS A 122 -8.33 10.83 -8.93
CA HIS A 122 -8.18 10.89 -10.38
C HIS A 122 -7.55 12.21 -10.83
N LEU A 123 -6.61 12.13 -11.78
CA LEU A 123 -5.92 13.26 -12.40
C LEU A 123 -6.25 13.42 -13.88
N ALA A 124 -6.20 12.34 -14.66
CA ALA A 124 -6.39 12.36 -16.11
C ALA A 124 -6.74 10.99 -16.69
N GLY A 125 -7.16 10.98 -17.96
CA GLY A 125 -7.54 9.78 -18.70
C GLY A 125 -8.90 9.21 -18.29
N PRO A 126 -9.29 8.04 -18.82
CA PRO A 126 -10.52 7.34 -18.42
C PRO A 126 -10.51 7.05 -16.92
N ASP A 127 -11.59 7.34 -16.19
CA ASP A 127 -11.65 7.06 -14.75
C ASP A 127 -12.42 5.76 -14.44
N PRO A 128 -11.75 4.62 -14.26
CA PRO A 128 -12.41 3.39 -13.82
C PRO A 128 -13.01 3.50 -12.41
N GLY A 129 -12.63 4.51 -11.63
CA GLY A 129 -13.13 4.75 -10.28
C GLY A 129 -14.45 5.52 -10.21
N ALA A 130 -14.83 6.25 -11.26
CA ALA A 130 -15.95 7.21 -11.25
C ALA A 130 -17.29 6.55 -10.88
N GLY A 131 -17.52 5.31 -11.33
CA GLY A 131 -18.75 4.56 -11.09
C GLY A 131 -18.71 3.62 -9.89
N LEU A 132 -17.59 3.51 -9.17
CA LEU A 132 -17.46 2.56 -8.07
C LEU A 132 -18.30 2.99 -6.85
N PRO A 133 -19.01 2.06 -6.20
CA PRO A 133 -19.76 2.36 -4.98
C PRO A 133 -18.81 2.63 -3.81
N GLY A 134 -19.34 3.12 -2.69
CA GLY A 134 -18.62 2.99 -1.42
C GLY A 134 -18.43 1.51 -1.06
N PHE A 135 -17.31 1.20 -0.41
CA PHE A 135 -16.98 -0.18 -0.01
C PHE A 135 -17.06 -0.30 1.52
N PRO A 136 -17.61 -1.40 2.05
CA PRO A 136 -17.63 -1.66 3.48
C PRO A 136 -16.21 -1.76 4.07
N ALA A 137 -16.06 -1.27 5.29
CA ALA A 137 -14.86 -1.46 6.10
C ALA A 137 -14.90 -2.84 6.79
N ASP A 138 -14.70 -3.90 6.00
CA ASP A 138 -14.92 -5.27 6.45
C ASP A 138 -13.78 -6.23 6.12
N ALA A 139 -13.96 -7.50 6.50
CA ALA A 139 -13.00 -8.56 6.22
C ALA A 139 -12.79 -8.79 4.71
N ARG A 140 -13.78 -8.53 3.84
CA ARG A 140 -13.59 -8.65 2.38
C ARG A 140 -12.65 -7.58 1.87
N ALA A 141 -12.77 -6.35 2.33
CA ALA A 141 -11.83 -5.27 2.00
C ALA A 141 -10.42 -5.58 2.54
N ALA A 142 -10.31 -6.01 3.80
CA ALA A 142 -9.01 -6.36 4.39
C ALA A 142 -8.34 -7.51 3.63
N ARG A 143 -9.11 -8.56 3.28
CA ARG A 143 -8.65 -9.67 2.44
C ARG A 143 -8.25 -9.20 1.05
N GLY A 144 -8.99 -8.28 0.44
CA GLY A 144 -8.63 -7.71 -0.86
C GLY A 144 -7.22 -7.09 -0.85
N PHE A 145 -6.87 -6.33 0.19
CA PHE A 145 -5.54 -5.73 0.31
C PHE A 145 -4.41 -6.72 0.66
N ASN A 146 -4.69 -7.73 1.47
CA ASN A 146 -3.64 -8.48 2.17
C ASN A 146 -3.78 -10.01 2.14
N GLY A 147 -4.79 -10.53 1.47
CA GLY A 147 -5.03 -11.98 1.35
C GLY A 147 -3.96 -12.73 0.56
N ASP A 148 -3.03 -12.02 -0.09
CA ASP A 148 -1.85 -12.57 -0.73
C ASP A 148 -0.67 -12.80 0.23
N ILE A 149 -0.80 -12.51 1.54
CA ILE A 149 0.33 -12.52 2.48
C ILE A 149 1.12 -13.84 2.48
N GLU A 150 0.46 -14.99 2.32
CA GLU A 150 1.16 -16.28 2.16
C GLU A 150 1.90 -16.42 0.83
N ARG A 151 1.30 -15.93 -0.27
CA ARG A 151 1.96 -15.90 -1.59
C ARG A 151 3.21 -15.01 -1.50
N SER A 152 3.09 -13.89 -0.80
CA SER A 152 4.20 -12.98 -0.50
C SER A 152 5.28 -13.62 0.37
N LEU A 153 4.93 -14.35 1.42
CA LEU A 153 5.86 -15.14 2.24
C LEU A 153 6.67 -16.14 1.38
N ARG A 154 6.01 -16.89 0.49
CA ARG A 154 6.68 -17.81 -0.43
C ARG A 154 7.66 -17.09 -1.37
N ARG A 155 7.25 -15.94 -1.92
CA ARG A 155 8.11 -15.11 -2.77
C ARG A 155 9.34 -14.58 -2.02
N TRP A 156 9.17 -14.10 -0.79
CA TRP A 156 10.29 -13.60 0.01
C TRP A 156 11.27 -14.70 0.39
N ARG A 157 10.81 -15.91 0.73
CA ARG A 157 11.68 -17.07 0.94
C ARG A 157 12.51 -17.39 -0.30
N ALA A 158 11.92 -17.31 -1.49
CA ALA A 158 12.62 -17.52 -2.76
C ALA A 158 13.59 -16.38 -3.15
N ALA A 159 13.48 -15.22 -2.51
CA ALA A 159 14.34 -14.05 -2.73
C ALA A 159 15.54 -13.99 -1.78
N LEU A 160 15.58 -14.84 -0.74
CA LEU A 160 16.72 -14.93 0.17
C LEU A 160 18.01 -15.25 -0.61
N GLY A 161 19.08 -14.50 -0.31
CA GLY A 161 20.37 -14.61 -0.99
C GLY A 161 20.42 -14.06 -2.42
N ARG A 162 19.28 -13.63 -2.98
CA ARG A 162 19.19 -13.00 -4.31
C ARG A 162 19.03 -11.49 -4.22
N ASP A 163 18.12 -11.06 -3.36
CA ASP A 163 17.83 -9.64 -3.14
C ASP A 163 18.72 -9.07 -2.05
N ASP A 164 18.92 -7.74 -2.07
CA ASP A 164 19.55 -7.03 -0.95
C ASP A 164 18.75 -7.25 0.35
N PRO A 165 19.38 -7.73 1.44
CA PRO A 165 18.68 -8.02 2.70
C PRO A 165 18.00 -6.80 3.34
N SER A 166 18.59 -5.62 3.21
CA SER A 166 18.01 -4.38 3.78
C SER A 166 16.73 -4.00 3.06
N ASP A 167 16.72 -4.09 1.73
CA ASP A 167 15.52 -3.81 0.94
C ASP A 167 14.46 -4.90 1.10
N LEU A 168 14.88 -6.17 1.14
CA LEU A 168 13.97 -7.30 1.35
C LEU A 168 13.28 -7.23 2.72
N SER A 169 14.04 -6.98 3.79
CA SER A 169 13.48 -6.81 5.16
C SER A 169 12.51 -5.63 5.24
N ARG A 170 12.79 -4.53 4.54
CA ARG A 170 11.86 -3.39 4.43
C ARG A 170 10.55 -3.77 3.74
N ARG A 171 10.62 -4.51 2.60
CA ARG A 171 9.43 -4.99 1.88
C ARG A 171 8.58 -5.93 2.74
N ILE A 172 9.23 -6.90 3.41
CA ILE A 172 8.58 -7.84 4.33
C ILE A 172 7.86 -7.08 5.44
N ALA A 173 8.55 -6.15 6.11
CA ALA A 173 7.99 -5.38 7.19
C ALA A 173 6.79 -4.52 6.75
N ARG A 174 6.91 -3.83 5.61
CA ARG A 174 5.83 -2.99 5.08
C ARG A 174 4.57 -3.80 4.78
N LYS A 175 4.68 -4.93 4.09
CA LYS A 175 3.49 -5.74 3.75
C LYS A 175 2.90 -6.42 4.99
N SER A 176 3.74 -6.90 5.90
CA SER A 176 3.27 -7.61 7.11
C SER A 176 2.58 -6.69 8.10
N LEU A 177 3.09 -5.46 8.29
CA LEU A 177 2.42 -4.46 9.12
C LEU A 177 1.12 -3.96 8.48
N LEU A 178 1.03 -3.90 7.15
CA LEU A 178 -0.22 -3.58 6.45
C LEU A 178 -1.28 -4.67 6.66
N ALA A 179 -0.88 -5.95 6.61
CA ALA A 179 -1.77 -7.07 6.93
C ALA A 179 -2.27 -7.00 8.39
N LEU A 180 -1.38 -6.68 9.34
CA LEU A 180 -1.76 -6.47 10.74
C LEU A 180 -2.68 -5.25 10.95
N ALA A 181 -2.49 -4.16 10.22
CA ALA A 181 -3.43 -3.03 10.25
C ALA A 181 -4.83 -3.44 9.77
N GLY A 182 -4.92 -4.33 8.77
CA GLY A 182 -6.18 -4.95 8.36
C GLY A 182 -6.81 -5.83 9.45
N LEU A 183 -6.01 -6.62 10.16
CA LEU A 183 -6.46 -7.40 11.33
C LEU A 183 -7.01 -6.50 12.44
N VAL A 184 -6.29 -5.43 12.79
CA VAL A 184 -6.74 -4.43 13.77
C VAL A 184 -8.05 -3.79 13.31
N SER A 185 -8.16 -3.41 12.04
CA SER A 185 -9.36 -2.79 11.48
C SER A 185 -10.59 -3.68 11.68
N VAL A 186 -10.48 -4.95 11.29
CA VAL A 186 -11.59 -5.91 11.40
C VAL A 186 -11.90 -6.23 12.87
N HIS A 187 -10.88 -6.46 13.69
CA HIS A 187 -11.05 -6.81 15.11
C HIS A 187 -11.71 -5.67 15.91
N ASP A 188 -11.25 -4.44 15.74
CA ASP A 188 -11.73 -3.28 16.50
C ASP A 188 -12.97 -2.62 15.85
N GLY A 189 -13.47 -3.14 14.72
CA GLY A 189 -14.62 -2.56 14.02
C GLY A 189 -14.36 -1.15 13.48
N THR A 190 -13.12 -0.90 13.06
CA THR A 190 -12.64 0.37 12.51
C THR A 190 -12.04 0.15 11.12
N TRP A 191 -11.37 1.16 10.56
CA TRP A 191 -10.62 1.01 9.32
C TRP A 191 -9.37 1.84 9.31
N THR A 192 -8.24 1.19 9.03
CA THR A 192 -6.98 1.86 8.75
C THR A 192 -6.02 0.99 7.91
N THR A 193 -5.27 1.64 7.03
CA THR A 193 -4.13 1.07 6.31
C THR A 193 -2.80 1.59 6.84
N ASP A 194 -2.81 2.43 7.88
CA ASP A 194 -1.59 2.89 8.52
C ASP A 194 -0.91 1.74 9.26
N ARG A 195 0.30 1.42 8.82
CA ARG A 195 1.17 0.40 9.40
C ARG A 195 1.52 0.69 10.86
N SER A 196 1.40 1.94 11.32
CA SER A 196 1.62 2.26 12.74
C SER A 196 0.55 1.65 13.65
N ALA A 197 -0.68 1.45 13.14
CA ALA A 197 -1.78 0.84 13.86
C ALA A 197 -1.51 -0.63 14.22
N ALA A 198 -0.62 -1.32 13.50
CA ALA A 198 -0.23 -2.70 13.80
C ALA A 198 0.31 -2.89 15.24
N ALA A 199 0.80 -1.82 15.88
CA ALA A 199 1.23 -1.86 17.28
C ALA A 199 0.09 -2.23 18.24
N ARG A 200 -1.16 -1.88 17.91
CA ARG A 200 -2.37 -2.28 18.65
C ARG A 200 -2.49 -3.79 18.79
N TRP A 201 -2.02 -4.56 17.81
CA TRP A 201 -2.06 -6.02 17.87
C TRP A 201 -1.20 -6.61 18.98
N SER A 202 -0.19 -5.89 19.49
CA SER A 202 0.61 -6.31 20.65
C SER A 202 -0.20 -6.39 21.94
N GLU A 203 -1.36 -5.74 22.03
CA GLU A 203 -2.24 -5.87 23.20
C GLU A 203 -3.11 -7.14 23.12
N ILE A 204 -3.34 -7.65 21.89
CA ILE A 204 -4.10 -8.87 21.62
C ILE A 204 -3.16 -10.08 21.71
N GLU A 205 -1.96 -9.96 21.16
CA GLU A 205 -0.90 -10.98 21.22
C GLU A 205 0.41 -10.40 21.77
N PRO A 206 0.55 -10.26 23.11
CA PRO A 206 1.74 -9.69 23.74
C PRO A 206 3.05 -10.40 23.39
N ALA A 207 2.99 -11.69 23.09
CA ALA A 207 4.15 -12.49 22.69
C ALA A 207 4.80 -12.02 21.37
N LEU A 208 4.06 -11.28 20.52
CA LEU A 208 4.57 -10.73 19.26
C LEU A 208 5.17 -9.33 19.42
N ALA A 209 5.01 -8.67 20.58
CA ALA A 209 5.35 -7.25 20.74
C ALA A 209 6.80 -6.91 20.37
N PRO A 210 7.84 -7.68 20.79
CA PRO A 210 9.22 -7.41 20.39
C PRO A 210 9.43 -7.49 18.88
N GLN A 211 8.83 -8.49 18.22
CA GLN A 211 8.95 -8.70 16.79
C GLN A 211 8.20 -7.61 16.01
N LEU A 212 7.01 -7.19 16.46
CA LEU A 212 6.27 -6.09 15.83
C LEU A 212 7.00 -4.76 15.97
N ALA A 213 7.61 -4.48 17.13
CA ALA A 213 8.46 -3.31 17.31
C ALA A 213 9.65 -3.35 16.34
N ARG A 214 10.28 -4.52 16.14
CA ARG A 214 11.37 -4.67 15.18
C ARG A 214 10.91 -4.46 13.73
N LEU A 215 9.77 -5.03 13.33
CA LEU A 215 9.18 -4.79 12.01
C LEU A 215 8.89 -3.30 11.77
N ARG A 216 8.43 -2.56 12.78
CA ARG A 216 8.22 -1.10 12.66
C ARG A 216 9.52 -0.36 12.34
N THR A 217 10.64 -0.71 12.97
CA THR A 217 11.95 -0.15 12.64
C THR A 217 12.34 -0.46 11.19
N LEU A 218 12.27 -1.75 10.79
CA LEU A 218 12.60 -2.19 9.44
C LEU A 218 11.70 -1.54 8.37
N CYS A 219 10.44 -1.27 8.68
CA CYS A 219 9.49 -0.59 7.78
C CYS A 219 9.95 0.83 7.41
N GLY A 220 10.52 1.57 8.37
CA GLY A 220 10.97 2.94 8.20
C GLY A 220 12.36 3.05 7.58
N SER A 221 13.34 2.30 8.11
CA SER A 221 14.75 2.43 7.73
C SER A 221 15.29 1.30 6.84
N GLY A 222 14.60 0.17 6.74
CA GLY A 222 15.24 -1.07 6.29
C GLY A 222 16.39 -1.46 7.23
N GLY A 223 17.46 -2.02 6.66
CA GLY A 223 18.70 -2.31 7.38
C GLY A 223 18.73 -3.65 8.11
N GLY A 224 17.83 -4.59 7.75
CA GLY A 224 17.92 -5.96 8.24
C GLY A 224 19.16 -6.67 7.67
N SER A 225 19.85 -7.45 8.51
CA SER A 225 20.92 -8.33 8.03
C SER A 225 20.34 -9.53 7.26
N ALA A 226 21.19 -10.28 6.57
CA ALA A 226 20.78 -11.54 5.93
C ALA A 226 20.20 -12.52 6.96
N ASP A 227 20.92 -12.77 8.05
CA ASP A 227 20.51 -13.68 9.13
C ASP A 227 19.18 -13.25 9.78
N GLU A 228 19.01 -11.94 10.01
CA GLU A 228 17.76 -11.42 10.56
C GLU A 228 16.60 -11.60 9.58
N THR A 229 16.83 -11.32 8.29
CA THR A 229 15.80 -11.47 7.25
C THR A 229 15.39 -12.94 7.10
N GLU A 230 16.35 -13.86 7.18
CA GLU A 230 16.09 -15.29 7.21
C GLU A 230 15.28 -15.69 8.45
N ALA A 231 15.65 -15.19 9.63
CA ALA A 231 14.92 -15.46 10.87
C ALA A 231 13.46 -14.96 10.86
N LEU A 232 13.18 -13.81 10.22
CA LEU A 232 11.80 -13.33 10.02
C LEU A 232 10.95 -14.34 9.24
N LEU A 233 11.55 -14.96 8.23
CA LEU A 233 10.89 -15.86 7.27
C LEU A 233 10.98 -17.35 7.65
N ALA A 234 11.71 -17.69 8.72
CA ALA A 234 11.91 -19.05 9.18
C ALA A 234 10.57 -19.75 9.49
N SER A 235 10.60 -21.09 9.54
CA SER A 235 9.45 -21.88 9.97
C SER A 235 9.05 -21.48 11.40
N GLY A 236 7.79 -21.12 11.60
CA GLY A 236 7.30 -20.59 12.89
C GLY A 236 7.80 -19.18 13.22
N GLY A 237 8.40 -18.48 12.25
CA GLY A 237 8.81 -17.09 12.37
C GLY A 237 7.61 -16.13 12.48
N VAL A 238 7.91 -14.85 12.75
CA VAL A 238 6.87 -13.83 12.94
C VAL A 238 5.98 -13.65 11.70
N ILE A 239 6.56 -13.76 10.50
CA ILE A 239 5.80 -13.54 9.26
C ILE A 239 4.81 -14.68 9.00
N GLU A 240 5.20 -15.93 9.31
CA GLU A 240 4.30 -17.08 9.24
C GLU A 240 3.20 -17.02 10.31
N SER A 241 3.54 -16.53 11.51
CA SER A 241 2.55 -16.27 12.57
C SER A 241 1.51 -15.24 12.12
N ILE A 242 1.95 -14.11 11.53
CA ILE A 242 1.05 -13.08 10.99
C ILE A 242 0.17 -13.65 9.87
N ALA A 243 0.75 -14.41 8.93
CA ALA A 243 -0.01 -15.01 7.84
C ALA A 243 -1.07 -16.00 8.37
N THR A 244 -0.73 -16.81 9.36
CA THR A 244 -1.64 -17.77 10.01
C THR A 244 -2.81 -17.05 10.68
N ARG A 245 -2.53 -15.96 11.42
CA ARG A 245 -3.58 -15.13 12.03
C ARG A 245 -4.47 -14.48 10.99
N PHE A 246 -3.89 -13.92 9.94
CA PHE A 246 -4.64 -13.31 8.84
C PHE A 246 -5.58 -14.32 8.17
N ALA A 247 -5.08 -15.54 7.91
CA ALA A 247 -5.87 -16.61 7.33
C ALA A 247 -7.04 -17.04 8.23
N ALA A 248 -6.83 -17.10 9.55
CA ALA A 248 -7.86 -17.51 10.51
C ALA A 248 -8.96 -16.45 10.71
N GLU A 249 -8.59 -15.17 10.82
CA GLU A 249 -9.54 -14.10 11.19
C GLU A 249 -10.20 -13.43 9.97
N ILE A 250 -9.49 -13.37 8.83
CA ILE A 250 -9.94 -12.63 7.62
C ILE A 250 -10.09 -13.56 6.40
N GLY A 251 -9.20 -14.55 6.29
CA GLY A 251 -9.08 -15.42 5.14
C GLY A 251 -8.06 -14.90 4.10
N LEU A 252 -7.60 -15.82 3.25
CA LEU A 252 -6.64 -15.54 2.17
C LEU A 252 -7.35 -15.45 0.82
N TRP A 253 -6.67 -14.86 -0.17
CA TRP A 253 -7.16 -14.86 -1.55
C TRP A 253 -7.46 -16.28 -2.00
N GLN A 254 -8.69 -16.49 -2.45
CA GLN A 254 -9.07 -17.75 -3.08
C GLN A 254 -8.27 -17.92 -4.38
N ALA A 255 -7.87 -19.16 -4.66
CA ALA A 255 -7.15 -19.50 -5.89
C ALA A 255 -8.10 -19.60 -7.08
#